data_AF-A0A0Q7BHK1-F1
#
_entry.id   AF-A0A0Q7BHK1-F1
#
_cell.length_a   1.000
_cell.length_b   1.000
_cell.length_c   1.000
_cell.angle_alpha   90.00
_cell.angle_beta   90.00
_cell.angle_gamma   90.00
#
_symmetry.space_group_name_H-M   'P 1'
#
loop_
_entity.id
_entity.type
_entity.pdbx_description
1 polymer ?
#
loop_
_entity_poly.entity_id
_entity_poly.type
_entity_poly.pdbx_seq_one_letter_code
_entity_poly.pdbx_strand_id
1 'polypeptide(L)'
;MWFQWFRKGMSGLDDDEARAILRERGLVCNWWRNAGLISPAEVANKLTAGALQDHLDKYQTVQDETPFISLTAGVRMRTSRPRGYGQNRVESAQRTALLYATDNFQSAGHIFAGWVPVLPHSEVRLEPFAEDVRDLLTYSQFRRFHRQGEVTAKIHVPMAQLQWVERWELGAGRSSAVGRRAYVAGRWTNGRFVAPEGHAAIRDVL
;
A
#
# COMPACT_ATOMS: atom_id res chain seq x y z
N MET A 1 11.06 15.44 3.54
CA MET A 1 10.76 14.00 3.41
C MET A 1 10.32 13.47 4.77
N TRP A 2 9.36 12.56 4.80
CA TRP A 2 9.04 11.73 5.97
C TRP A 2 8.93 10.27 5.56
N PHE A 3 8.90 9.36 6.55
CA PHE A 3 8.67 7.94 6.32
C PHE A 3 7.25 7.58 6.74
N GLN A 4 6.52 6.96 5.82
CA GLN A 4 5.15 6.53 6.04
C GLN A 4 5.08 5.02 6.20
N TRP A 5 4.73 4.57 7.41
CA TRP A 5 4.40 3.17 7.67
C TRP A 5 3.13 2.76 6.93
N PHE A 6 3.11 1.56 6.39
CA PHE A 6 1.98 1.06 5.61
C PHE A 6 1.59 -0.38 5.98
N ARG A 7 0.37 -0.73 5.57
CA ARG A 7 -0.11 -2.10 5.43
C ARG A 7 -0.44 -2.38 3.97
N LYS A 8 -0.14 -3.59 3.50
CA LYS A 8 -0.56 -4.07 2.18
C LYS A 8 -1.23 -5.42 2.32
N GLY A 9 -2.53 -5.48 2.04
CA GLY A 9 -3.25 -6.74 1.90
C GLY A 9 -3.07 -7.33 0.52
N MET A 10 -2.82 -8.63 0.46
CA MET A 10 -2.75 -9.42 -0.77
C MET A 10 -3.49 -10.74 -0.58
N SER A 11 -4.43 -11.01 -1.46
CA SER A 11 -5.12 -12.30 -1.57
C SER A 11 -4.41 -13.21 -2.56
N GLY A 12 -4.67 -14.52 -2.49
CA GLY A 12 -4.23 -15.49 -3.49
C GLY A 12 -2.75 -15.89 -3.45
N LEU A 13 -1.99 -15.43 -2.45
CA LEU A 13 -0.62 -15.89 -2.20
C LEU A 13 -0.65 -17.14 -1.31
N ASP A 14 0.30 -18.05 -1.52
CA ASP A 14 0.66 -19.05 -0.52
C ASP A 14 1.72 -18.50 0.46
N ASP A 15 2.01 -19.27 1.52
CA ASP A 15 2.96 -18.86 2.55
C ASP A 15 4.40 -18.74 2.04
N ASP A 16 4.80 -19.57 1.07
CA ASP A 16 6.16 -19.54 0.54
C ASP A 16 6.35 -18.33 -0.39
N GLU A 17 5.36 -18.02 -1.22
CA GLU A 17 5.35 -16.82 -2.04
C GLU A 17 5.37 -15.55 -1.17
N ALA A 18 4.54 -15.52 -0.12
CA ALA A 18 4.50 -14.39 0.81
C ALA A 18 5.84 -14.21 1.54
N ARG A 19 6.50 -15.30 1.91
CA ARG A 19 7.84 -15.26 2.54
C ARG A 19 8.93 -14.84 1.54
N ALA A 20 8.84 -15.25 0.28
CA ALA A 20 9.76 -14.83 -0.77
C ALA A 20 9.65 -13.32 -1.04
N ILE A 21 8.42 -12.77 -1.07
CA ILE A 21 8.20 -11.31 -1.11
C ILE A 21 8.88 -10.64 0.08
N LEU A 22 8.67 -11.17 1.29
CA LEU A 22 9.22 -10.58 2.51
C LEU A 22 10.77 -10.60 2.56
N ARG A 23 11.41 -11.67 2.10
CA ARG A 23 12.84 -11.94 2.37
C ARG A 23 13.78 -11.76 1.19
N GLU A 24 13.25 -11.75 -0.03
CA GLU A 24 14.06 -11.84 -1.25
C GLU A 24 13.68 -10.78 -2.28
N ARG A 25 12.38 -10.60 -2.56
CA ARG A 25 11.92 -9.80 -3.71
C ARG A 25 11.49 -8.39 -3.34
N GLY A 26 10.85 -8.19 -2.19
CA GLY A 26 10.08 -6.97 -1.92
C GLY A 26 8.73 -6.97 -2.64
N LEU A 27 7.95 -5.89 -2.49
CA LEU A 27 6.71 -5.70 -3.24
C LEU A 27 7.02 -5.11 -4.60
N VAL A 28 6.48 -5.67 -5.67
CA VAL A 28 6.63 -5.15 -7.04
C VAL A 28 5.27 -4.82 -7.63
N CYS A 29 5.20 -3.79 -8.46
CA CYS A 29 3.98 -3.42 -9.17
C CYS A 29 3.58 -4.50 -10.18
N ASN A 30 2.31 -4.50 -10.58
CA ASN A 30 1.77 -5.51 -11.49
C ASN A 30 2.44 -5.45 -12.86
N TRP A 31 2.76 -4.25 -13.35
CA TRP A 31 3.49 -4.09 -14.59
C TRP A 31 4.83 -4.84 -14.57
N TRP A 32 5.66 -4.66 -13.54
CA TRP A 32 6.92 -5.41 -13.44
C TRP A 32 6.65 -6.91 -13.30
N ARG A 33 5.72 -7.34 -12.46
CA ARG A 33 5.37 -8.77 -12.33
C ARG A 33 5.03 -9.42 -13.67
N ASN A 34 4.31 -8.72 -14.52
CA ASN A 34 3.88 -9.21 -15.83
C ASN A 34 4.98 -9.11 -16.90
N ALA A 35 5.77 -8.04 -16.88
CA ALA A 35 6.86 -7.83 -17.85
C ALA A 35 8.11 -8.69 -17.56
N GLY A 36 8.33 -9.06 -16.30
CA GLY A 36 9.51 -9.79 -15.83
C GLY A 36 10.76 -8.90 -15.72
N LEU A 37 11.09 -8.16 -16.77
CA LEU A 37 12.18 -7.19 -16.81
C LEU A 37 11.68 -5.85 -17.34
N ILE A 38 12.10 -4.76 -16.71
CA ILE A 38 11.80 -3.39 -17.11
C ILE A 38 13.10 -2.58 -17.21
N SER A 39 13.18 -1.69 -18.19
CA SER A 39 14.34 -0.83 -18.44
C SER A 39 14.15 0.59 -17.87
N PRO A 40 15.24 1.32 -17.58
CA PRO A 40 15.13 2.71 -17.11
C PRO A 40 14.36 3.64 -18.05
N ALA A 41 14.45 3.42 -19.37
CA ALA A 41 13.70 4.19 -20.36
C ALA A 41 12.19 3.94 -20.26
N GLU A 42 11.77 2.69 -20.06
CA GLU A 42 10.37 2.34 -19.84
C GLU A 42 9.84 2.92 -18.53
N VAL A 43 10.65 2.88 -17.47
CA VAL A 43 10.33 3.50 -16.17
C VAL A 43 10.05 4.99 -16.34
N ALA A 44 10.95 5.71 -17.01
CA ALA A 44 10.80 7.16 -17.26
C ALA A 44 9.52 7.49 -18.05
N ASN A 45 9.10 6.59 -18.96
CA ASN A 45 7.91 6.76 -19.77
C ASN A 45 6.60 6.38 -19.04
N LYS A 46 6.64 5.42 -18.10
CA LYS A 46 5.45 4.99 -17.35
C LYS A 46 5.18 5.79 -16.09
N LEU A 47 6.21 6.31 -15.41
CA LEU A 47 6.05 7.13 -14.20
C LEU A 47 5.59 8.55 -14.53
N THR A 48 4.32 8.69 -14.89
CA THR A 48 3.69 9.97 -15.26
C THR A 48 2.50 10.30 -14.36
N ALA A 49 2.18 11.59 -14.24
CA ALA A 49 1.00 12.04 -13.52
C ALA A 49 -0.30 11.45 -14.09
N GLY A 50 -0.37 11.26 -15.41
CA GLY A 50 -1.51 10.61 -16.08
C GLY A 50 -1.65 9.13 -15.67
N ALA A 51 -0.54 8.39 -15.65
CA ALA A 51 -0.56 7.00 -15.18
C ALA A 51 -0.96 6.89 -13.70
N LEU A 52 -0.50 7.83 -12.85
CA LEU A 52 -0.93 7.88 -11.45
C LEU A 52 -2.43 8.15 -11.35
N GLN A 53 -2.94 9.10 -12.13
CA GLN A 53 -4.37 9.39 -12.17
C GLN A 53 -5.18 8.16 -12.59
N ASP A 54 -4.78 7.48 -13.67
CA ASP A 54 -5.46 6.27 -14.13
C ASP A 54 -5.39 5.13 -13.10
N HIS A 55 -4.26 4.99 -12.38
CA HIS A 55 -4.14 4.06 -11.26
C HIS A 55 -5.15 4.36 -10.15
N LEU A 56 -5.38 5.63 -9.81
CA LEU A 56 -6.27 6.04 -8.73
C LEU A 56 -7.76 6.02 -9.13
N ASP A 57 -8.08 6.41 -10.37
CA ASP A 57 -9.46 6.60 -10.82
C ASP A 57 -10.00 5.41 -11.61
N LYS A 58 -9.13 4.72 -12.35
CA LYS A 58 -9.48 3.70 -13.34
C LYS A 58 -8.69 2.41 -13.11
N TYR A 59 -8.35 2.09 -11.85
CA TYR A 59 -7.53 0.93 -11.50
C TYR A 59 -7.90 -0.34 -12.27
N GLN A 60 -9.20 -0.66 -12.39
CA GLN A 60 -9.67 -1.86 -13.09
C GLN A 60 -9.22 -1.95 -14.56
N THR A 61 -9.01 -0.83 -15.24
CA THR A 61 -8.56 -0.80 -16.64
C THR A 61 -7.04 -0.85 -16.78
N VAL A 62 -6.30 -0.51 -15.72
CA VAL A 62 -4.82 -0.42 -15.73
C VAL A 62 -4.15 -1.36 -14.74
N GLN A 63 -4.91 -2.23 -14.08
CA GLN A 63 -4.43 -3.05 -12.95
C GLN A 63 -3.21 -3.89 -13.33
N ASP A 64 -3.13 -4.37 -14.56
CA ASP A 64 -2.03 -5.25 -15.01
C ASP A 64 -0.80 -4.47 -15.52
N GLU A 65 -0.95 -3.16 -15.77
CA GLU A 65 0.04 -2.32 -16.44
C GLU A 65 0.46 -1.09 -15.62
N THR A 66 -0.15 -0.89 -14.46
CA THR A 66 0.16 0.23 -13.58
C THR A 66 1.57 0.07 -13.01
N PRO A 67 2.40 1.12 -13.06
CA PRO A 67 3.71 1.12 -12.42
C PRO A 67 3.61 1.40 -10.92
N PHE A 68 2.41 1.46 -10.35
CA PHE A 68 2.16 1.86 -8.97
C PHE A 68 1.71 0.69 -8.10
N ILE A 69 2.01 0.80 -6.80
CA ILE A 69 1.61 -0.14 -5.76
C ILE A 69 0.72 0.61 -4.77
N SER A 70 -0.56 0.26 -4.70
CA SER A 70 -1.47 0.80 -3.68
C SER A 70 -1.15 0.21 -2.31
N LEU A 71 -0.74 1.08 -1.39
CA LEU A 71 -0.52 0.81 0.02
C LEU A 71 -1.57 1.54 0.86
N THR A 72 -1.82 1.09 2.09
CA THR A 72 -2.71 1.81 3.02
C THR A 72 -1.99 2.22 4.29
N ALA A 73 -2.08 3.49 4.64
CA ALA A 73 -1.58 4.10 5.87
C ALA A 73 -2.70 4.50 6.84
N GLY A 74 -3.96 4.25 6.47
CA GLY A 74 -5.12 4.73 7.19
C GLY A 74 -5.29 6.25 7.06
N VAL A 75 -6.45 6.76 7.47
CA VAL A 75 -6.75 8.20 7.37
C VAL A 75 -7.72 8.62 8.47
N ARG A 76 -7.57 9.86 8.94
CA ARG A 76 -8.56 10.51 9.79
C ARG A 76 -9.36 11.49 8.94
N MET A 77 -10.67 11.34 8.91
CA MET A 77 -11.56 12.21 8.15
C MET A 77 -12.65 12.77 9.05
N ARG A 78 -13.17 13.93 8.68
CA ARG A 78 -14.32 14.53 9.35
C ARG A 78 -15.61 14.08 8.67
N THR A 79 -16.59 13.60 9.43
CA THR A 79 -17.87 13.22 8.84
C THR A 79 -18.75 14.44 8.60
N SER A 80 -19.28 14.60 7.40
CA SER A 80 -20.32 15.59 7.08
C SER A 80 -21.71 15.02 7.38
N ARG A 81 -22.11 14.97 8.66
CA ARG A 81 -23.52 14.68 8.99
C ARG A 81 -24.27 15.98 9.30
N PRO A 82 -25.45 16.23 8.69
CA PRO A 82 -26.20 17.49 8.84
C PRO A 82 -26.66 17.83 10.27
N ARG A 83 -26.62 16.89 11.22
CA ARG A 83 -27.08 17.07 12.60
C ARG A 83 -26.01 16.81 13.66
N GLY A 84 -24.74 16.75 13.26
CA GLY A 84 -23.63 16.46 14.16
C GLY A 84 -22.33 16.83 13.49
N TYR A 85 -21.99 18.11 13.51
CA TYR A 85 -20.66 18.57 13.13
C TYR A 85 -19.61 17.85 13.98
N GLY A 86 -18.54 17.36 13.35
CA GLY A 86 -17.24 17.33 14.01
C GLY A 86 -16.72 16.02 14.57
N GLN A 87 -17.32 14.85 14.31
CA GLN A 87 -16.68 13.59 14.70
C GLN A 87 -15.55 13.22 13.74
N ASN A 88 -14.37 12.96 14.31
CA ASN A 88 -13.24 12.39 13.60
C ASN A 88 -13.50 10.89 13.42
N ARG A 89 -13.63 10.45 12.18
CA ARG A 89 -13.67 9.04 11.81
C ARG A 89 -12.26 8.59 11.44
N VAL A 90 -11.82 7.50 12.06
CA VAL A 90 -10.55 6.85 11.73
C VAL A 90 -10.84 5.67 10.81
N GLU A 91 -10.28 5.71 9.61
CA GLU A 91 -10.16 4.54 8.74
C GLU A 91 -8.81 3.89 8.99
N SER A 92 -8.84 2.69 9.57
CA SER A 92 -7.64 1.98 9.98
C SER A 92 -6.95 1.33 8.77
N ALA A 93 -5.63 1.52 8.65
CA ALA A 93 -4.79 0.81 7.68
C ALA A 93 -4.97 -0.70 7.79
N GLN A 94 -5.06 -1.23 9.02
CA GLN A 94 -5.25 -2.65 9.28
C GLN A 94 -6.57 -3.15 8.71
N ARG A 95 -7.66 -2.39 8.91
CA ARG A 95 -8.98 -2.77 8.41
C ARG A 95 -9.00 -2.79 6.89
N THR A 96 -8.46 -1.76 6.25
CA THR A 96 -8.35 -1.68 4.79
C THR A 96 -7.51 -2.84 4.25
N ALA A 97 -6.32 -3.07 4.80
CA ALA A 97 -5.46 -4.18 4.38
C ALA A 97 -6.11 -5.54 4.58
N LEU A 98 -6.86 -5.75 5.67
CA LEU A 98 -7.59 -6.99 5.90
C LEU A 98 -8.66 -7.24 4.85
N LEU A 99 -9.42 -6.21 4.46
CA LEU A 99 -10.42 -6.33 3.38
C LEU A 99 -9.76 -6.74 2.06
N TYR A 100 -8.60 -6.18 1.73
CA TYR A 100 -7.86 -6.57 0.53
C TYR A 100 -7.25 -7.97 0.61
N ALA A 101 -6.62 -8.31 1.74
CA ALA A 101 -5.98 -9.60 1.95
C ALA A 101 -6.98 -10.75 1.86
N THR A 102 -8.20 -10.54 2.38
CA THR A 102 -9.22 -11.59 2.47
C THR A 102 -10.25 -11.55 1.34
N ASP A 103 -10.03 -10.74 0.31
CA ASP A 103 -11.01 -10.46 -0.74
C ASP A 103 -12.42 -10.20 -0.17
N ASN A 104 -12.52 -9.24 0.74
CA ASN A 104 -13.72 -8.93 1.50
C ASN A 104 -14.28 -10.12 2.32
N PHE A 105 -13.40 -10.80 3.07
CA PHE A 105 -13.73 -11.98 3.88
C PHE A 105 -14.26 -13.18 3.09
N GLN A 106 -13.84 -13.31 1.82
CA GLN A 106 -14.14 -14.47 0.98
C GLN A 106 -13.05 -15.54 1.05
N SER A 107 -11.79 -15.17 1.24
CA SER A 107 -10.64 -16.08 1.29
C SER A 107 -9.64 -15.69 2.40
N ALA A 108 -8.70 -16.59 2.67
CA ALA A 108 -7.51 -16.27 3.45
C ALA A 108 -6.54 -15.41 2.63
N GLY A 109 -5.61 -14.73 3.29
CA GLY A 109 -4.53 -14.01 2.61
C GLY A 109 -3.55 -13.35 3.56
N HIS A 110 -2.72 -12.47 3.02
CA HIS A 110 -1.54 -11.97 3.71
C HIS A 110 -1.54 -10.46 3.86
N ILE A 111 -1.06 -9.99 5.00
CA ILE A 111 -0.86 -8.56 5.26
C ILE A 111 0.64 -8.31 5.47
N PHE A 112 1.22 -7.49 4.59
CA PHE A 112 2.59 -7.01 4.71
C PHE A 112 2.63 -5.69 5.48
N ALA A 113 3.72 -5.52 6.22
CA ALA A 113 4.06 -4.32 6.97
C ALA A 113 5.38 -3.74 6.45
N GLY A 114 5.44 -2.43 6.28
CA GLY A 114 6.69 -1.77 5.92
C GLY A 114 6.58 -0.26 6.00
N TRP A 115 7.58 0.43 5.45
CA TRP A 115 7.58 1.87 5.32
C TRP A 115 8.00 2.30 3.91
N VAL A 116 7.60 3.50 3.50
CA VAL A 116 8.07 4.15 2.27
C VAL A 116 8.41 5.61 2.54
N PRO A 117 9.44 6.19 1.89
CA PRO A 117 9.72 7.62 2.01
C PRO A 117 8.73 8.42 1.15
N VAL A 118 8.36 9.59 1.63
CA VAL A 118 7.36 10.47 1.00
C VAL A 118 7.88 11.91 0.99
N LEU A 119 7.64 12.62 -0.11
CA LEU A 119 7.97 14.04 -0.27
C LEU A 119 6.79 14.95 0.10
N PRO A 120 7.05 16.21 0.51
CA PRO A 120 6.00 17.20 0.82
C PRO A 120 5.23 17.72 -0.38
N HIS A 121 5.61 17.31 -1.59
CA HIS A 121 4.95 17.65 -2.84
C HIS A 121 4.96 16.42 -3.74
N SER A 122 4.00 16.36 -4.68
CA SER A 122 3.93 15.29 -5.67
C SER A 122 5.17 15.32 -6.57
N GLU A 123 5.83 14.17 -6.75
CA GLU A 123 6.96 14.08 -7.68
C GLU A 123 7.03 12.68 -8.31
N VAL A 124 6.07 12.41 -9.19
CA VAL A 124 5.77 11.07 -9.72
C VAL A 124 6.97 10.41 -10.40
N ARG A 125 7.86 11.20 -11.00
CA ARG A 125 9.05 10.72 -11.71
C ARG A 125 10.17 10.26 -10.78
N LEU A 126 10.20 10.72 -9.54
CA LEU A 126 11.19 10.26 -8.57
C LEU A 126 10.72 8.93 -7.97
N GLU A 127 11.15 7.84 -8.60
CA GLU A 127 10.84 6.45 -8.22
C GLU A 127 10.99 6.16 -6.72
N PRO A 128 12.04 6.60 -6.01
CA PRO A 128 12.23 6.19 -4.62
C PRO A 128 11.15 6.67 -3.65
N PHE A 129 10.39 7.72 -4.01
CA PHE A 129 9.41 8.35 -3.11
C PHE A 129 7.99 7.97 -3.48
N ALA A 130 7.21 7.56 -2.49
CA ALA A 130 5.78 7.32 -2.65
C ALA A 130 4.98 8.63 -2.65
N GLU A 131 3.77 8.56 -3.21
CA GLU A 131 2.82 9.67 -3.23
C GLU A 131 1.80 9.53 -2.09
N ASP A 132 1.67 10.54 -1.23
CA ASP A 132 0.64 10.58 -0.18
C ASP A 132 -0.69 11.06 -0.76
N VAL A 133 -1.32 10.22 -1.58
CA VAL A 133 -2.55 10.56 -2.34
C VAL A 133 -3.75 10.91 -1.46
N ARG A 134 -3.65 10.71 -0.15
CA ARG A 134 -4.65 11.18 0.82
C ARG A 134 -4.44 12.60 1.32
N ASP A 135 -3.29 13.22 1.08
CA ASP A 135 -3.08 14.63 1.39
C ASP A 135 -3.86 15.51 0.42
N LEU A 136 -4.87 16.20 0.93
CA LEU A 136 -5.73 17.09 0.15
C LEU A 136 -5.05 18.39 -0.28
N LEU A 137 -3.94 18.76 0.35
CA LEU A 137 -3.13 19.89 -0.11
C LEU A 137 -2.38 19.56 -1.40
N THR A 138 -1.93 18.30 -1.54
CA THR A 138 -1.23 17.81 -2.73
C THR A 138 -2.20 17.28 -3.79
N TYR A 139 -3.22 16.52 -3.38
CA TYR A 139 -4.19 15.86 -4.27
C TYR A 139 -5.63 16.28 -3.93
N SER A 140 -6.00 17.48 -4.37
CA SER A 140 -7.29 18.11 -4.03
C SER A 140 -8.51 17.55 -4.77
N GLN A 141 -8.29 16.86 -5.89
CA GLN A 141 -9.37 16.26 -6.67
C GLN A 141 -10.05 15.13 -5.90
N PHE A 142 -11.37 15.00 -6.04
CA PHE A 142 -12.10 13.89 -5.45
C PHE A 142 -11.61 12.55 -6.01
N ARG A 143 -11.18 11.64 -5.13
CA ARG A 143 -10.80 10.26 -5.47
C ARG A 143 -11.70 9.27 -4.72
N ARG A 144 -12.26 8.29 -5.44
CA ARG A 144 -13.18 7.27 -4.88
C ARG A 144 -12.59 6.51 -3.69
N PHE A 145 -11.29 6.23 -3.73
CA PHE A 145 -10.58 5.43 -2.75
C PHE A 145 -9.80 6.26 -1.73
N HIS A 146 -9.92 7.59 -1.76
CA HIS A 146 -9.24 8.50 -0.83
C HIS A 146 -9.38 8.09 0.64
N ARG A 147 -10.59 7.66 1.02
CA ARG A 147 -10.92 7.21 2.38
C ARG A 147 -10.16 5.99 2.87
N GLN A 148 -9.45 5.27 2.01
CA GLN A 148 -8.66 4.10 2.39
C GLN A 148 -7.29 4.49 2.95
N GLY A 149 -6.96 5.79 2.99
CA GLY A 149 -5.66 6.28 3.42
C GLY A 149 -4.56 5.79 2.50
N GLU A 150 -4.83 5.85 1.19
CA GLU A 150 -3.93 5.33 0.18
C GLU A 150 -2.63 6.14 0.16
N VAL A 151 -1.54 5.39 0.05
CA VAL A 151 -0.19 5.89 -0.24
C VAL A 151 0.30 5.05 -1.40
N THR A 152 0.86 5.67 -2.41
CA THR A 152 1.15 5.01 -3.68
C THR A 152 2.66 4.90 -3.86
N ALA A 153 3.21 3.70 -3.68
CA ALA A 153 4.61 3.44 -4.01
C ALA A 153 4.77 3.22 -5.52
N LYS A 154 5.98 3.43 -6.03
CA LYS A 154 6.33 3.31 -7.44
C LYS A 154 7.17 2.08 -7.61
N ILE A 155 6.81 1.23 -8.57
CA ILE A 155 7.56 0.11 -9.13
C ILE A 155 7.94 -0.99 -8.13
N HIS A 156 8.66 -0.65 -7.07
CA HIS A 156 9.23 -1.56 -6.10
C HIS A 156 9.26 -0.95 -4.69
N VAL A 157 8.82 -1.72 -3.71
CA VAL A 157 9.14 -1.52 -2.30
C VAL A 157 10.18 -2.58 -1.92
N PRO A 158 11.46 -2.19 -1.74
CA PRO A 158 12.53 -3.12 -1.39
C PRO A 158 12.21 -3.98 -0.17
N MET A 159 12.69 -5.24 -0.19
CA MET A 159 12.53 -6.16 0.95
C MET A 159 13.06 -5.56 2.27
N ALA A 160 14.12 -4.75 2.23
CA ALA A 160 14.68 -4.11 3.41
C ALA A 160 13.71 -3.12 4.08
N GLN A 161 12.68 -2.64 3.37
CA GLN A 161 11.63 -1.78 3.90
C GLN A 161 10.44 -2.57 4.45
N LEU A 162 10.39 -3.89 4.27
CA LEU A 162 9.33 -4.76 4.77
C LEU A 162 9.73 -5.35 6.11
N GLN A 163 8.92 -5.10 7.14
CA GLN A 163 9.19 -5.54 8.51
C GLN A 163 8.72 -6.97 8.77
N TRP A 164 7.52 -7.29 8.30
CA TRP A 164 6.90 -8.60 8.51
C TRP A 164 5.73 -8.84 7.56
N VAL A 165 5.30 -10.11 7.51
CA VAL A 165 4.04 -10.54 6.89
C VAL A 165 3.23 -11.38 7.87
N GLU A 166 1.91 -11.18 7.89
CA GLU A 166 0.95 -12.00 8.65
C GLU A 166 0.04 -12.76 7.69
N ARG A 167 -0.20 -14.05 7.95
CA ARG A 167 -1.26 -14.84 7.33
C ARG A 167 -2.54 -14.65 8.14
N TRP A 168 -3.62 -14.32 7.45
CA TRP A 168 -4.95 -14.14 8.00
C TRP A 168 -5.90 -15.20 7.45
N GLU A 169 -6.60 -15.88 8.35
CA GLU A 169 -7.61 -16.89 8.03
C GLU A 169 -8.99 -16.45 8.45
N LEU A 170 -9.99 -17.06 7.83
CA LEU A 170 -11.40 -16.82 8.13
C LEU A 170 -11.89 -17.90 9.10
N GLY A 171 -12.36 -17.50 10.27
CA GLY A 171 -13.01 -18.38 11.22
C GLY A 171 -14.34 -18.91 10.69
N ALA A 172 -14.70 -20.11 11.14
CA ALA A 172 -16.00 -20.72 10.88
C ALA A 172 -17.12 -19.93 11.58
N GLY A 173 -17.62 -18.88 10.92
CA GLY A 173 -18.80 -18.11 11.33
C GLY A 173 -19.93 -18.22 10.31
N ARG A 174 -21.18 -18.30 10.78
CA ARG A 174 -22.39 -18.49 9.95
C ARG A 174 -22.50 -17.45 8.83
N SER A 175 -22.29 -17.92 7.60
CA SER A 175 -22.96 -17.59 6.31
C SER A 175 -23.40 -16.17 5.94
N SER A 176 -23.01 -15.12 6.65
CA SER A 176 -23.13 -13.73 6.16
C SER A 176 -21.76 -13.08 6.11
N ALA A 177 -21.45 -12.37 5.01
CA ALA A 177 -20.21 -11.62 4.81
C ALA A 177 -19.93 -10.59 5.93
N VAL A 178 -20.93 -10.28 6.75
CA VAL A 178 -20.87 -9.35 7.88
C VAL A 178 -20.41 -10.02 9.19
N GLY A 179 -20.36 -11.37 9.24
CA GLY A 179 -20.11 -12.14 10.48
C GLY A 179 -18.86 -13.03 10.49
N ARG A 180 -18.10 -13.13 9.39
CA ARG A 180 -16.86 -13.90 9.37
C ARG A 180 -15.77 -13.17 10.15
N ARG A 181 -15.34 -13.75 11.27
CA ARG A 181 -14.18 -13.27 12.02
C ARG A 181 -12.91 -13.68 11.29
N ALA A 182 -11.99 -12.75 11.06
CA ALA A 182 -10.65 -13.09 10.60
C ALA A 182 -9.68 -13.08 11.79
N TYR A 183 -8.70 -13.99 11.78
CA TYR A 183 -7.67 -14.08 12.81
C TYR A 183 -6.29 -14.29 12.17
N VAL A 184 -5.24 -13.91 12.90
CA VAL A 184 -3.84 -14.15 12.50
C VAL A 184 -3.53 -15.63 12.71
N ALA A 185 -3.25 -16.35 11.64
CA ALA A 185 -2.87 -17.77 11.67
C ALA A 185 -1.34 -17.96 11.66
N GLY A 186 -0.59 -16.97 11.17
CA GLY A 186 0.86 -17.02 11.13
C GLY A 186 1.47 -15.64 10.99
N ARG A 187 2.72 -15.48 11.44
CA ARG A 187 3.48 -14.24 11.30
C ARG A 187 4.95 -14.55 11.09
N TRP A 188 5.56 -13.91 10.10
CA TRP A 188 6.98 -14.02 9.81
C TRP A 188 7.61 -12.64 9.79
N THR A 189 8.75 -12.51 10.46
CA THR A 189 9.54 -11.28 10.50
C THR A 189 10.65 -11.33 9.46
N ASN A 190 11.10 -10.15 9.03
CA ASN A 190 12.22 -9.99 8.11
C ASN A 190 13.50 -9.62 8.88
N GLY A 191 14.49 -10.52 8.88
CA GLY A 191 15.80 -10.26 9.48
C GLY A 191 16.65 -9.24 8.72
N ARG A 192 16.27 -8.88 7.49
CA ARG A 192 16.92 -7.84 6.65
C ARG A 192 16.21 -6.49 6.72
N PHE A 193 15.21 -6.35 7.61
CA PHE A 193 14.49 -5.10 7.78
C PHE A 193 15.42 -4.00 8.30
N VAL A 194 15.35 -2.83 7.68
CA VAL A 194 16.03 -1.61 8.11
C VAL A 194 14.97 -0.61 8.54
N ALA A 195 15.06 -0.16 9.79
CA ALA A 195 14.09 0.75 10.38
C ALA A 195 14.28 2.20 9.88
N PRO A 196 13.19 2.96 9.62
CA PRO A 196 13.29 4.29 9.01
C PRO A 196 13.96 5.35 9.90
N GLU A 197 14.00 5.14 11.23
CA GLU A 197 14.43 6.12 12.22
C GLU A 197 15.92 6.52 12.09
N GLY A 198 16.73 5.75 11.35
CA GLY A 198 18.14 6.04 11.10
C GLY A 198 18.46 6.83 9.82
N HIS A 199 17.48 7.12 8.97
CA HIS A 199 17.72 7.61 7.60
C HIS A 199 17.56 9.13 7.41
N ALA A 200 17.30 9.90 8.46
CA ALA A 200 17.05 11.35 8.39
C ALA A 200 18.30 12.24 8.56
N ALA A 201 19.51 11.73 8.29
CA ALA A 201 20.73 12.54 8.32
C ALA A 201 20.96 13.22 6.96
N ILE A 202 20.55 14.48 6.82
CA ILE A 202 21.00 15.32 5.71
C ILE A 202 22.46 15.67 5.99
N ARG A 203 23.38 15.21 5.14
CA ARG A 203 24.75 15.71 5.09
C ARG A 203 24.82 16.63 3.88
N ASP A 204 25.11 17.91 4.13
CA ASP A 204 25.37 18.84 3.04
C ASP A 204 26.55 18.32 2.20
N VAL A 205 26.42 18.46 0.89
CA VAL A 205 27.53 18.25 -0.03
C VAL A 205 28.47 19.43 0.15
N LEU A 206 29.74 19.17 0.48
CA LEU A 206 30.79 20.19 0.50
C LEU A 206 31.02 20.79 -0.89
#